data_AF-A0A7Y7HSM4-F1
#
_entry.id   AF-A0A7Y7HSM4-F1
#
_cell.length_a   1.000
_cell.length_b   1.000
_cell.length_c   1.000
_cell.angle_alpha   90.00
_cell.angle_beta   90.00
_cell.angle_gamma   90.00
#
_symmetry.space_group_name_H-M   'P 1'
#
loop_
_entity.id
_entity.type
_entity.pdbx_description
1 polymer ?
#
loop_
_entity_poly.entity_id
_entity_poly.type
_entity_poly.pdbx_seq_one_letter_code
_entity_poly.pdbx_strand_id
1 'polypeptide(L)'
;MNTSIYDKTAKGREEIATRKFQLASRLRALLVLVDGHRPEEELLRNVAGLGLTESALQELLAQGYIVLATSYASLPEPEPEPAPEAAPPIPQPSDQVRQFQSVYDFYNKTIKSTMGLRGFTLQLKVEKAGSVDELRQLRDPYVEAVQKAKGRDTAALLAQQLDQLLAN
;
A
#
# COMPACT_ATOMS: atom_id res chain seq x y z
N MET A 1 21.22 -12.82 16.74
CA MET A 1 21.27 -11.50 16.06
C MET A 1 19.88 -11.26 15.52
N ASN A 2 19.14 -10.33 16.12
CA ASN A 2 17.74 -10.10 15.81
C ASN A 2 17.65 -9.22 14.57
N THR A 3 17.35 -9.84 13.44
CA THR A 3 17.23 -9.16 12.15
C THR A 3 15.84 -8.52 12.05
N SER A 4 15.66 -7.36 12.68
CA SER A 4 14.44 -6.54 12.59
C SER A 4 14.50 -5.70 11.32
N ILE A 5 13.56 -5.89 10.41
CA ILE A 5 13.48 -5.16 9.14
C ILE A 5 12.34 -4.14 9.21
N TYR A 6 12.63 -2.90 8.85
CA TYR A 6 11.64 -1.82 8.83
C TYR A 6 11.28 -1.40 7.40
N ASP A 7 10.00 -1.12 7.16
CA ASP A 7 9.50 -0.58 5.89
C ASP A 7 8.83 0.79 6.07
N LYS A 8 8.83 1.59 4.99
CA LYS A 8 8.19 2.92 4.95
C LYS A 8 6.67 2.79 4.90
N THR A 9 5.99 3.43 5.86
CA THR A 9 4.53 3.58 5.80
C THR A 9 4.08 4.52 4.67
N ALA A 10 2.78 4.52 4.38
CA ALA A 10 2.15 5.53 3.53
C ALA A 10 2.47 6.96 4.00
N LYS A 11 2.39 7.22 5.31
CA LYS A 11 2.73 8.51 5.93
C LYS A 11 4.19 8.90 5.69
N GLY A 12 5.09 7.93 5.77
CA GLY A 12 6.51 8.11 5.46
C GLY A 12 6.77 8.46 4.00
N ARG A 13 6.09 7.78 3.07
CA ARG A 13 6.18 8.07 1.64
C ARG A 13 5.59 9.44 1.29
N GLU A 14 4.46 9.80 1.88
CA GLU A 14 3.84 11.13 1.73
C GLU A 14 4.75 12.25 2.23
N GLU A 15 5.43 12.06 3.36
CA GLU A 15 6.37 13.07 3.89
C GLU A 15 7.57 13.29 2.95
N ILE A 16 8.10 12.22 2.37
CA ILE A 16 9.18 12.33 1.37
C ILE A 16 8.69 13.10 0.15
N ALA A 17 7.48 12.79 -0.34
CA ALA A 17 6.93 13.39 -1.55
C ALA A 17 6.49 14.85 -1.38
N THR A 18 5.83 15.17 -0.27
CA THR A 18 5.09 16.45 -0.11
C THR A 18 5.67 17.39 0.95
N ARG A 19 6.60 16.92 1.80
CA ARG A 19 7.11 17.68 2.96
C ARG A 19 6.00 18.20 3.89
N LYS A 20 4.84 17.53 3.87
CA LYS A 20 3.61 17.98 4.51
C LYS A 20 3.67 17.95 6.04
N PHE A 21 4.47 17.06 6.63
CA PHE A 21 4.53 16.90 8.09
C PHE A 21 5.77 17.56 8.72
N GLN A 22 6.55 18.31 7.91
CA GLN A 22 7.73 19.06 8.34
C GLN A 22 8.74 18.25 9.17
N LEU A 23 8.89 16.96 8.86
CA LEU A 23 9.86 16.08 9.49
C LEU A 23 11.27 16.66 9.40
N ALA A 24 11.99 16.58 10.52
CA ALA A 24 13.37 17.06 10.61
C ALA A 24 14.23 16.45 9.50
N SER A 25 15.06 17.27 8.86
CA SER A 25 15.86 16.87 7.69
C SER A 25 16.70 15.61 7.92
N ARG A 26 17.17 15.36 9.16
CA ARG A 26 17.91 14.14 9.52
C ARG A 26 17.01 12.91 9.56
N LEU A 27 15.83 13.00 10.18
CA LEU A 27 14.85 11.89 10.23
C LEU A 27 14.34 11.54 8.83
N ARG A 28 14.18 12.54 7.96
CA ARG A 28 13.85 12.32 6.55
C ARG A 28 14.94 11.53 5.81
N ALA A 29 16.22 11.83 6.05
CA ALA A 29 17.33 11.10 5.41
C ALA A 29 17.31 9.62 5.83
N LEU A 30 17.05 9.33 7.11
CA LEU A 30 16.84 7.96 7.59
C LEU A 30 15.62 7.32 6.93
N LEU A 31 14.50 8.03 6.86
CA LEU A 31 13.27 7.54 6.24
C LEU A 31 13.45 7.19 4.75
N VAL A 32 14.28 7.93 4.00
CA VAL A 32 14.61 7.62 2.60
C VAL A 32 15.40 6.32 2.48
N LEU A 33 16.29 6.03 3.44
CA LEU A 33 17.13 4.84 3.48
C LEU A 33 16.38 3.56 3.88
N VAL A 34 15.29 3.69 4.65
CA VAL A 34 14.41 2.58 5.01
C VAL A 34 13.69 2.14 3.75
N ASP A 35 13.86 0.89 3.31
CA ASP A 35 13.28 0.38 2.06
C ASP A 35 12.63 -1.00 2.21
N GLY A 36 12.46 -1.48 3.45
CA GLY A 36 11.85 -2.79 3.70
C GLY A 36 12.76 -3.98 3.39
N HIS A 37 13.99 -3.74 2.91
CA HIS A 37 14.92 -4.80 2.54
C HIS A 37 16.20 -4.84 3.40
N ARG A 38 16.40 -3.83 4.27
CA ARG A 38 17.61 -3.71 5.11
C ARG A 38 17.27 -3.95 6.57
N PRO A 39 18.09 -4.71 7.29
CA PRO A 39 17.92 -4.87 8.72
C PRO A 39 18.32 -3.60 9.49
N GLU A 40 17.75 -3.45 10.68
CA GLU A 40 18.02 -2.39 11.65
C GLU A 40 19.51 -2.09 11.80
N GLU A 41 20.31 -3.14 12.01
CA GLU A 41 21.74 -3.06 12.27
C GLU A 41 22.48 -2.42 11.09
N GLU A 42 22.09 -2.76 9.86
CA GLU A 42 22.64 -2.16 8.65
C GLU A 42 22.15 -0.73 8.44
N LEU A 43 20.87 -0.45 8.71
CA LEU A 43 20.32 0.90 8.66
C LEU A 43 21.08 1.84 9.61
N LEU A 44 21.24 1.43 10.87
CA LEU A 44 21.97 2.18 11.90
C LEU A 44 23.44 2.36 11.53
N ARG A 45 24.12 1.34 10.99
CA ARG A 45 25.51 1.49 10.49
C ARG A 45 25.62 2.52 9.36
N ASN A 46 24.66 2.54 8.44
CA ASN A 46 24.65 3.51 7.32
C ASN A 46 24.39 4.95 7.80
N VAL A 47 23.61 5.13 8.87
CA VAL A 47 23.27 6.46 9.40
C VAL A 47 24.11 6.91 10.61
N ALA A 48 24.97 6.03 11.13
CA ALA A 48 25.87 6.33 12.24
C ALA A 48 26.76 7.56 11.96
N GLY A 49 27.23 7.73 10.72
CA GLY A 49 28.01 8.89 10.29
C GLY A 49 27.23 10.22 10.26
N LEU A 50 25.90 10.17 10.38
CA LEU A 50 25.01 11.33 10.39
C LEU A 50 24.50 11.67 11.80
N GLY A 51 24.98 10.95 12.83
CA GLY A 51 24.54 11.12 14.23
C GLY A 51 23.11 10.63 14.49
N LEU A 52 22.60 9.75 13.62
CA LEU A 52 21.28 9.13 13.76
C LEU A 52 21.46 7.75 14.40
N THR A 53 20.79 7.54 15.53
CA THR A 53 20.87 6.31 16.33
C THR A 53 19.49 5.65 16.41
N GLU A 54 19.37 4.57 17.19
CA GLU A 54 18.10 3.90 17.46
C GLU A 54 16.99 4.86 17.90
N SER A 55 17.31 5.91 18.65
CA SER A 55 16.32 6.93 19.06
C SER A 55 15.63 7.59 17.88
N ALA A 56 16.33 7.83 16.77
CA ALA A 56 15.76 8.41 15.56
C ALA A 56 14.86 7.43 14.81
N LEU A 57 15.21 6.14 14.82
CA LEU A 57 14.42 5.07 14.25
C LEU A 57 13.12 4.88 15.05
N GLN A 58 13.24 4.90 16.38
CA GLN A 58 12.13 4.79 17.31
C GLN A 58 11.18 6.00 17.20
N GLU A 59 11.71 7.20 17.00
CA GLU A 59 10.92 8.40 16.70
C GLU A 59 10.13 8.25 15.38
N LEU A 60 10.77 7.76 14.30
CA LEU A 60 10.06 7.50 13.05
C LEU A 60 8.97 6.44 13.23
N LEU A 61 9.20 5.44 14.07
CA LEU A 61 8.23 4.39 14.36
C LEU A 61 7.07 4.90 15.22
N ALA A 62 7.37 5.66 16.28
CA ALA A 62 6.38 6.27 17.18
C ALA A 62 5.50 7.29 16.45
N GLN A 63 6.10 8.06 15.52
CA GLN A 63 5.38 8.99 14.65
C GLN A 63 4.62 8.29 13.50
N GLY A 64 4.83 6.97 13.33
CA GLY A 64 4.16 6.17 12.31
C GLY A 64 4.65 6.43 10.88
N TYR A 65 5.92 6.83 10.71
CA TYR A 65 6.55 6.95 9.40
C TYR A 65 7.14 5.63 8.90
N ILE A 66 7.54 4.72 9.80
CA ILE A 66 8.04 3.38 9.47
C ILE A 66 7.32 2.30 10.31
N VAL A 67 7.24 1.08 9.78
CA VAL A 67 6.71 -0.10 10.50
C VAL A 67 7.75 -1.20 10.53
N LEU A 68 7.70 -2.03 11.56
CA LEU A 68 8.43 -3.29 11.59
C LEU A 68 7.74 -4.28 10.62
N ALA A 69 8.40 -4.61 9.51
CA ALA A 69 7.85 -5.46 8.46
C ALA A 69 8.12 -6.95 8.72
N THR A 70 9.25 -7.26 9.35
CA THR A 70 9.62 -8.64 9.70
C THR A 70 10.55 -8.64 10.92
N SER A 71 10.26 -9.52 11.88
CA SER A 71 11.22 -9.91 12.92
C SER A 71 11.39 -11.42 12.84
N TYR A 72 12.54 -11.87 12.33
CA TYR A 72 12.94 -13.26 12.46
C TYR A 72 13.63 -13.44 13.82
N ALA A 73 12.82 -13.59 14.87
CA ALA A 73 13.31 -14.20 16.12
C ALA A 73 13.35 -15.72 15.90
N SER A 74 14.53 -16.31 16.00
CA SER A 74 14.76 -17.76 15.83
C SER A 74 13.89 -18.60 16.80
N LEU A 75 13.12 -19.53 16.22
CA LEU A 75 12.42 -20.70 16.81
C LEU A 75 13.44 -21.79 17.28
N PRO A 76 13.13 -22.78 18.16
CA PRO A 76 12.10 -23.86 18.02
C PRO A 76 11.38 -24.21 19.37
N GLU A 77 10.42 -25.11 19.57
CA GLU A 77 9.89 -26.33 18.92
C GLU A 77 8.43 -26.55 19.45
N PRO A 78 7.58 -27.39 18.82
CA PRO A 78 6.12 -27.42 18.94
C PRO A 78 5.62 -28.47 19.95
N GLU A 79 4.39 -28.30 20.42
CA GLU A 79 3.59 -29.42 20.93
C GLU A 79 2.14 -29.33 20.38
N PRO A 80 1.53 -30.45 19.95
CA PRO A 80 0.40 -30.43 19.02
C PRO A 80 -0.97 -30.74 19.66
N GLU A 81 -2.00 -30.21 18.98
CA GLU A 81 -3.39 -30.72 18.82
C GLU A 81 -4.49 -30.47 19.90
N PRO A 82 -5.80 -30.45 19.53
CA PRO A 82 -6.42 -30.44 18.19
C PRO A 82 -7.42 -29.28 17.91
N ALA A 83 -7.82 -29.18 16.63
CA ALA A 83 -8.63 -28.14 15.97
C ALA A 83 -10.10 -28.02 16.46
N PRO A 84 -10.75 -26.87 16.22
CA PRO A 84 -11.33 -26.61 14.91
C PRO A 84 -10.85 -25.33 14.22
N GLU A 85 -10.95 -25.40 12.90
CA GLU A 85 -10.58 -24.50 11.81
C GLU A 85 -11.16 -23.08 11.90
N ALA A 86 -10.29 -22.05 11.96
CA ALA A 86 -10.33 -20.82 11.16
C ALA A 86 -9.37 -19.75 11.72
N ALA A 87 -8.46 -19.29 10.87
CA ALA A 87 -7.32 -18.39 11.09
C ALA A 87 -7.52 -17.16 12.00
N PRO A 88 -6.48 -16.72 12.75
CA PRO A 88 -6.49 -15.45 13.46
C PRO A 88 -6.43 -14.27 12.46
N PRO A 89 -7.03 -13.12 12.81
CA PRO A 89 -7.31 -12.06 11.86
C PRO A 89 -6.02 -11.35 11.43
N ILE A 90 -5.68 -11.50 10.16
CA ILE A 90 -5.07 -10.46 9.31
C ILE A 90 -5.46 -9.07 9.87
N PRO A 91 -4.50 -8.16 10.15
CA PRO A 91 -4.83 -6.80 10.56
C PRO A 91 -5.75 -6.28 9.48
N GLN A 92 -7.01 -6.04 9.85
CA GLN A 92 -8.01 -5.60 8.90
C GLN A 92 -7.44 -4.28 8.34
N PRO A 93 -7.07 -4.21 7.04
CA PRO A 93 -6.76 -2.91 6.47
C PRO A 93 -7.94 -2.01 6.82
N SER A 94 -7.66 -0.79 7.28
CA SER A 94 -8.69 0.22 7.51
C SER A 94 -9.69 0.16 6.35
N ASP A 95 -11.00 0.30 6.59
CA ASP A 95 -12.01 0.13 5.52
C ASP A 95 -11.63 0.84 4.21
N GLN A 96 -10.98 2.00 4.32
CA GLN A 96 -10.43 2.78 3.22
C GLN A 96 -9.32 2.09 2.40
N VAL A 97 -8.43 1.31 3.02
CA VAL A 97 -7.36 0.53 2.36
C VAL A 97 -7.93 -0.73 1.70
N ARG A 98 -8.97 -1.33 2.29
CA ARG A 98 -9.72 -2.43 1.66
C ARG A 98 -10.49 -1.93 0.44
N GLN A 99 -11.23 -0.85 0.62
CA GLN A 99 -11.98 -0.18 -0.43
C GLN A 99 -11.06 0.18 -1.59
N PHE A 100 -9.92 0.80 -1.32
CA PHE A 100 -8.91 1.11 -2.35
C PHE A 100 -8.46 -0.13 -3.12
N GLN A 101 -8.06 -1.20 -2.43
CA GLN A 101 -7.62 -2.43 -3.08
C GLN A 101 -8.73 -3.09 -3.90
N SER A 102 -9.96 -3.11 -3.41
CA SER A 102 -11.10 -3.68 -4.14
C SER A 102 -11.42 -2.88 -5.40
N VAL A 103 -11.42 -1.55 -5.33
CA VAL A 103 -11.65 -0.67 -6.49
C VAL A 103 -10.49 -0.80 -7.49
N TYR A 104 -9.25 -0.86 -7.00
CA TYR A 104 -8.05 -1.00 -7.82
C TYR A 104 -7.99 -2.34 -8.57
N ASP A 105 -8.27 -3.45 -7.89
CA ASP A 105 -8.35 -4.77 -8.51
C ASP A 105 -9.47 -4.84 -9.56
N PHE A 106 -10.64 -4.28 -9.23
CA PHE A 106 -11.77 -4.20 -10.15
C PHE A 106 -11.40 -3.49 -11.45
N TYR A 107 -10.74 -2.33 -11.37
CA TYR A 107 -10.25 -1.63 -12.56
C TYR A 107 -9.27 -2.48 -13.37
N ASN A 108 -8.22 -3.03 -12.74
CA ASN A 108 -7.21 -3.82 -13.45
C ASN A 108 -7.81 -5.03 -14.15
N LYS A 109 -8.66 -5.79 -13.45
CA LYS A 109 -9.33 -6.97 -14.00
C LYS A 109 -10.24 -6.59 -15.17
N THR A 110 -11.05 -5.56 -14.99
CA THR A 110 -12.11 -5.25 -15.95
C THR A 110 -11.59 -4.49 -17.16
N ILE A 111 -10.60 -3.60 -17.00
CA ILE A 111 -9.93 -2.91 -18.12
C ILE A 111 -9.29 -3.96 -19.04
N LYS A 112 -8.57 -4.93 -18.47
CA LYS A 112 -7.91 -6.00 -19.21
C LYS A 112 -8.92 -6.89 -19.96
N SER A 113 -10.01 -7.30 -19.30
CA SER A 113 -11.04 -8.15 -19.92
C SER A 113 -11.90 -7.45 -20.96
N THR A 114 -12.10 -6.13 -20.84
CA THR A 114 -13.10 -5.42 -21.66
C THR A 114 -12.50 -4.63 -22.81
N MET A 115 -11.29 -4.08 -22.62
CA MET A 115 -10.68 -3.15 -23.56
C MET A 115 -9.32 -3.61 -24.10
N GLY A 116 -8.66 -4.57 -23.45
CA GLY A 116 -7.34 -5.06 -23.86
C GLY A 116 -6.34 -3.91 -24.03
N LEU A 117 -5.63 -3.89 -25.16
CA LEU A 117 -4.64 -2.84 -25.49
C LEU A 117 -5.22 -1.43 -25.53
N ARG A 118 -6.51 -1.26 -25.85
CA ARG A 118 -7.16 0.07 -25.84
C ARG A 118 -7.37 0.63 -24.44
N GLY A 119 -7.35 -0.24 -23.43
CA GLY A 119 -7.46 0.13 -22.02
C GLY A 119 -6.15 0.57 -21.38
N PHE A 120 -5.01 0.48 -22.08
CA PHE A 120 -3.68 0.69 -21.51
C PHE A 120 -3.50 2.08 -20.89
N THR A 121 -4.00 3.14 -21.54
CA THR A 121 -3.95 4.51 -21.00
C THR A 121 -4.75 4.65 -19.71
N LEU A 122 -5.88 3.95 -19.61
CA LEU A 122 -6.72 3.97 -18.42
C LEU A 122 -6.10 3.15 -17.29
N GLN A 123 -5.48 2.01 -17.63
CA GLN A 123 -4.72 1.19 -16.71
C GLN A 123 -3.55 1.98 -16.08
N LEU A 124 -2.78 2.72 -16.88
CA LEU A 124 -1.71 3.58 -16.34
C LEU A 124 -2.23 4.64 -15.36
N LYS A 125 -3.43 5.19 -15.60
CA LYS A 125 -4.04 6.16 -14.69
C LYS A 125 -4.45 5.51 -13.38
N VAL A 126 -4.97 4.28 -13.44
CA VAL A 126 -5.32 3.48 -12.25
C VAL A 126 -4.05 3.12 -11.47
N GLU A 127 -2.98 2.70 -12.13
CA GLU A 127 -1.68 2.42 -11.49
C GLU A 127 -1.04 3.66 -10.86
N LYS A 128 -1.32 4.86 -11.41
CA LYS A 128 -0.89 6.12 -10.82
C LYS A 128 -1.74 6.60 -9.64
N ALA A 129 -2.99 6.14 -9.55
CA ALA A 129 -3.89 6.54 -8.48
C ALA A 129 -3.43 5.90 -7.16
N GLY A 130 -3.11 6.73 -6.18
CA GLY A 130 -2.68 6.30 -4.84
C GLY A 130 -3.78 6.36 -3.79
N SER A 131 -5.01 6.73 -4.18
CA SER A 131 -6.13 6.94 -3.25
C SER A 131 -7.49 6.64 -3.87
N VAL A 132 -8.49 6.35 -3.01
CA VAL A 132 -9.87 6.07 -3.44
C VAL A 132 -10.47 7.26 -4.20
N ASP A 133 -10.13 8.49 -3.79
CA ASP A 133 -10.59 9.71 -4.48
C ASP A 133 -10.10 9.76 -5.93
N GLU A 134 -8.81 9.48 -6.16
CA GLU A 134 -8.25 9.43 -7.52
C GLU A 134 -8.89 8.30 -8.35
N LEU A 135 -9.12 7.13 -7.77
CA LEU A 135 -9.85 6.04 -8.43
C LEU A 135 -11.31 6.40 -8.75
N ARG A 136 -11.96 7.22 -7.90
CA ARG A 136 -13.32 7.73 -8.11
C ARG A 136 -13.38 8.70 -9.30
N GLN A 137 -12.37 9.55 -9.45
CA GLN A 137 -12.25 10.46 -10.59
C GLN A 137 -12.09 9.71 -11.94
N LEU A 138 -11.58 8.47 -11.91
CA LEU A 138 -11.43 7.63 -13.10
C LEU A 138 -12.72 6.88 -13.51
N ARG A 139 -13.81 7.01 -12.74
CA ARG A 139 -15.08 6.33 -13.00
C ARG A 139 -15.68 6.73 -14.35
N ASP A 140 -15.84 8.02 -14.57
CA ASP A 140 -16.44 8.55 -15.80
C ASP A 140 -15.68 8.15 -17.06
N PRO A 141 -14.34 8.35 -17.15
CA PRO A 141 -13.57 7.93 -18.32
C PRO A 141 -13.54 6.41 -18.49
N TYR A 142 -13.65 5.63 -17.40
CA TYR A 142 -13.77 4.18 -17.48
C TYR A 142 -15.09 3.74 -18.11
N VAL A 143 -16.22 4.29 -17.66
CA VAL A 143 -17.55 3.93 -18.18
C VAL A 143 -17.66 4.28 -19.66
N GLU A 144 -17.18 5.45 -20.07
CA GLU A 144 -17.12 5.82 -21.49
C GLU A 144 -16.26 4.86 -22.31
N ALA A 145 -15.10 4.46 -21.78
CA ALA A 145 -14.19 3.56 -22.50
C ALA A 145 -14.77 2.14 -22.61
N VAL A 146 -15.40 1.64 -21.56
CA VAL A 146 -16.14 0.36 -21.58
C VAL A 146 -17.30 0.42 -22.55
N GLN A 147 -18.07 1.51 -22.56
CA GLN A 147 -19.22 1.68 -23.46
C GLN A 147 -18.79 1.64 -24.93
N LYS A 148 -17.68 2.29 -25.27
CA LYS A 148 -17.10 2.27 -26.62
C LYS A 148 -16.57 0.89 -27.01
N ALA A 149 -16.09 0.10 -26.06
CA ALA A 149 -15.50 -1.22 -26.33
C ALA A 149 -16.53 -2.37 -26.35
N LYS A 150 -17.50 -2.37 -25.43
CA LYS A 150 -18.42 -3.50 -25.18
C LYS A 150 -19.91 -3.14 -25.25
N GLY A 151 -20.26 -1.87 -25.42
CA GLY A 151 -21.64 -1.39 -25.51
C GLY A 151 -22.23 -0.88 -24.19
N ARG A 152 -23.41 -0.25 -24.29
CA ARG A 152 -24.09 0.44 -23.18
C ARG A 152 -24.44 -0.47 -22.00
N ASP A 153 -24.97 -1.65 -22.28
CA ASP A 153 -25.47 -2.56 -21.24
C ASP A 153 -24.35 -3.05 -20.33
N THR A 154 -23.20 -3.45 -20.91
CA THR A 154 -22.04 -3.89 -20.13
C THR A 154 -21.42 -2.72 -19.36
N ALA A 155 -21.38 -1.52 -19.94
CA ALA A 155 -20.88 -0.34 -19.26
C ALA A 155 -21.73 0.03 -18.04
N ALA A 156 -23.06 -0.03 -18.16
CA ALA A 156 -23.97 0.25 -17.04
C ALA A 156 -23.80 -0.76 -15.89
N LEU A 157 -23.65 -2.05 -16.22
CA LEU A 157 -23.46 -3.12 -15.24
C LEU A 157 -22.15 -2.93 -14.46
N LEU A 158 -21.05 -2.69 -15.16
CA LEU A 158 -19.74 -2.46 -14.55
C LEU A 158 -19.68 -1.14 -13.78
N ALA A 159 -20.38 -0.11 -14.25
CA ALA A 159 -20.51 1.17 -13.54
C ALA A 159 -21.22 0.99 -12.19
N GLN A 160 -22.31 0.22 -12.13
CA GLN A 160 -23.01 -0.06 -10.88
C GLN A 160 -22.14 -0.84 -9.89
N GLN A 161 -21.42 -1.87 -10.36
CA GLN A 161 -20.51 -2.63 -9.51
C GLN A 161 -19.40 -1.74 -8.94
N LEU A 162 -18.83 -0.86 -9.77
CA LEU A 162 -17.83 0.11 -9.35
C LEU A 162 -18.39 1.11 -8.33
N ASP A 163 -19.62 1.60 -8.52
CA ASP A 163 -20.29 2.52 -7.59
C ASP A 163 -20.48 1.89 -6.21
N GLN A 164 -20.89 0.62 -6.17
CA GLN A 164 -21.06 -0.13 -4.93
C GLN A 164 -19.73 -0.30 -4.18
N LEU A 165 -18.62 -0.50 -4.89
CA LEU A 165 -17.28 -0.55 -4.29
C LEU A 165 -16.82 0.82 -3.78
N LEU A 166 -17.22 1.92 -4.43
CA LEU A 166 -16.90 3.30 -4.03
C LEU A 166 -17.81 3.84 -2.91
N ALA A 167 -18.92 3.15 -2.61
CA ALA A 167 -19.89 3.52 -1.58
C ALA A 167 -19.62 2.85 -0.22
N ASN A 168 -18.80 1.79 -0.20
CA ASN A 168 -18.47 0.98 0.97
C ASN A 168 -17.16 1.41 1.62
#